data_AF-A0A1W9UNQ2-F1
#
_entry.id   AF-A0A1W9UNQ2-F1
#
_cell.length_a   1.000
_cell.length_b   1.000
_cell.length_c   1.000
_cell.angle_alpha   90.00
_cell.angle_beta   90.00
_cell.angle_gamma   90.00
#
_symmetry.space_group_name_H-M   'P 1'
#
loop_
_entity.id
_entity.type
_entity.pdbx_description
1 polymer ?
#
loop_
_entity_poly.entity_id
_entity_poly.type
_entity_poly.pdbx_seq_one_letter_code
_entity_poly.pdbx_strand_id
1 'polypeptide(L)'
;MPAREKNNSQAPPLALPEMHNGVLYKCFCDIWNLRDMSANELWDMFVVRWEALSEERLDKELETFVMRDLIDQIITTVQLGAFDKSGEALGGLRVHFARAKLIGNLPGVQISRVGVLRSQRGRGIGRQMMRKAMSIATSMACEENVNLIWLSGRVLDTQDTDRILRFYEQFGFQKTNRYTETAGLMNNIMVATREGSPLDYLRSKGFQIEQRHEEGPLGPVLHILSDPIDKKDIIIANANTTAPMIGESGTEIRELLNTTEIGQGRMSLALETLKPGQHTLAHWHDHIEEIYYIIKGQGHIEIGDQARDVQAGDAVLIPLNRVHCLYNTGNGDLVLLCAVSPPWYPKDHHTIKENK
;
A
#
# COMPACT_ATOMS: atom_id res chain seq x y z
N MET A 1 -12.27 31.73 13.31
CA MET A 1 -13.32 30.73 13.56
C MET A 1 -12.65 29.46 14.06
N PRO A 2 -13.21 28.75 15.06
CA PRO A 2 -12.47 27.70 15.76
C PRO A 2 -12.23 26.51 14.84
N ALA A 3 -11.05 25.90 15.00
CA ALA A 3 -10.55 24.75 14.26
C ALA A 3 -11.63 23.67 14.11
N ARG A 4 -12.05 23.39 12.88
CA ARG A 4 -12.88 22.21 12.59
C ARG A 4 -11.96 20.99 12.51
N GLU A 5 -12.39 19.96 13.23
CA GLU A 5 -11.67 18.74 13.57
C GLU A 5 -11.09 18.02 12.35
N LYS A 6 -9.84 17.55 12.52
CA LYS A 6 -9.21 16.54 11.68
C LYS A 6 -10.15 15.33 11.61
N ASN A 7 -10.75 15.07 10.45
CA ASN A 7 -11.32 13.76 10.20
C ASN A 7 -10.16 12.78 9.96
N ASN A 8 -9.55 12.33 11.06
CA ASN A 8 -8.67 11.17 11.07
C ASN A 8 -9.45 10.01 10.45
N SER A 9 -8.90 9.32 9.45
CA SER A 9 -9.30 7.92 9.24
C SER A 9 -9.12 7.22 10.59
N GLN A 10 -10.23 6.89 11.23
CA GLN A 10 -10.16 6.25 12.53
C GLN A 10 -9.50 4.90 12.31
N ALA A 11 -8.35 4.70 12.98
CA ALA A 11 -7.74 3.40 13.06
C ALA A 11 -8.82 2.36 13.39
N PRO A 12 -8.85 1.20 12.71
CA PRO A 12 -9.84 0.19 13.04
C PRO A 12 -9.73 -0.16 14.53
N PRO A 13 -10.84 -0.37 15.26
CA PRO A 13 -10.80 -0.56 16.72
C PRO A 13 -9.82 -1.64 17.19
N LEU A 14 -9.57 -2.65 16.35
CA LEU A 14 -8.64 -3.75 16.61
C LEU A 14 -7.17 -3.45 16.27
N ALA A 15 -6.84 -2.24 15.81
CA ALA A 15 -5.46 -1.76 15.69
C ALA A 15 -4.96 -1.06 16.96
N LEU A 16 -5.84 -0.77 17.92
CA LEU A 16 -5.44 -0.20 19.21
C LEU A 16 -4.63 -1.20 20.05
N PRO A 17 -3.77 -0.70 20.97
CA PRO A 17 -2.99 -1.53 21.86
C PRO A 17 -3.87 -2.47 22.69
N GLU A 18 -3.45 -3.73 22.80
CA GLU A 18 -4.14 -4.69 23.67
C GLU A 18 -3.17 -5.56 24.45
N MET A 19 -3.59 -5.94 25.66
CA MET A 19 -2.89 -6.90 26.50
C MET A 19 -3.59 -8.25 26.37
N HIS A 20 -2.87 -9.31 26.02
CA HIS A 20 -3.42 -10.66 26.00
C HIS A 20 -2.39 -11.66 26.52
N ASN A 21 -2.75 -12.42 27.55
CA ASN A 21 -1.86 -13.39 28.24
C ASN A 21 -0.50 -12.80 28.65
N GLY A 22 -0.48 -11.55 29.08
CA GLY A 22 0.74 -10.86 29.53
C GLY A 22 1.68 -10.40 28.40
N VAL A 23 1.21 -10.44 27.15
CA VAL A 23 1.89 -9.88 25.97
C VAL A 23 1.13 -8.65 25.51
N LEU A 24 1.86 -7.57 25.24
CA LEU A 24 1.34 -6.30 24.76
C LEU A 24 1.47 -6.24 23.24
N TYR A 25 0.36 -6.06 22.53
CA TYR A 25 0.32 -5.95 21.08
C TYR A 25 0.15 -4.48 20.70
N LYS A 26 1.05 -3.95 19.89
CA LYS A 26 1.12 -2.53 19.53
C LYS A 26 1.14 -2.35 18.02
N CYS A 27 0.54 -1.28 17.53
CA CYS A 27 0.60 -0.91 16.12
C CYS A 27 1.36 0.40 15.90
N PHE A 28 1.96 0.53 14.72
CA PHE A 28 2.48 1.81 14.22
C PHE A 28 2.05 1.99 12.78
N CYS A 29 1.43 3.12 12.47
CA CYS A 29 0.97 3.51 11.14
C CYS A 29 0.76 5.03 11.11
N ASP A 30 1.46 5.72 10.22
CA ASP A 30 1.44 7.18 10.16
C ASP A 30 0.07 7.73 9.73
N ILE A 31 -0.53 7.16 8.68
CA ILE A 31 -1.80 7.69 8.14
C ILE A 31 -2.98 7.50 9.10
N TRP A 32 -2.95 6.47 9.94
CA TRP A 32 -3.96 6.24 10.98
C TRP A 32 -3.59 6.88 12.33
N ASN A 33 -2.48 7.63 12.38
CA ASN A 33 -1.93 8.23 13.60
C ASN A 33 -1.77 7.21 14.75
N LEU A 34 -1.41 5.97 14.42
CA LEU A 34 -1.07 4.93 15.39
C LEU A 34 0.42 5.04 15.72
N ARG A 35 0.74 5.38 16.97
CA ARG A 35 2.12 5.61 17.44
C ARG A 35 2.39 4.88 18.75
N ASP A 36 1.94 3.63 18.84
CA ASP A 36 1.98 2.87 20.10
C ASP A 36 3.36 2.30 20.40
N MET A 37 4.25 2.27 19.40
CA MET A 37 5.63 1.80 19.49
C MET A 37 6.62 2.96 19.50
N SER A 38 7.58 2.91 20.40
CA SER A 38 8.77 3.76 20.36
C SER A 38 9.69 3.38 19.20
N ALA A 39 10.66 4.24 18.88
CA ALA A 39 11.66 3.95 17.86
C ALA A 39 12.49 2.68 18.19
N ASN A 40 12.79 2.46 19.47
CA ASN A 40 13.51 1.26 19.93
C ASN A 40 12.65 0.01 19.80
N GLU A 41 11.36 0.09 20.16
CA GLU A 41 10.44 -1.05 20.02
C GLU A 41 10.22 -1.43 18.54
N LEU A 42 10.14 -0.44 17.65
CA LEU A 42 10.11 -0.68 16.20
C LEU A 42 11.39 -1.37 15.71
N TRP A 43 12.54 -0.92 16.21
CA TRP A 43 13.84 -1.50 15.90
C TRP A 43 13.94 -2.95 16.35
N ASP A 44 13.63 -3.23 17.61
CA ASP A 44 13.68 -4.58 18.19
C ASP A 44 12.72 -5.51 17.46
N MET A 45 11.51 -5.03 17.12
CA MET A 45 10.57 -5.80 16.30
C MET A 45 11.17 -6.14 14.92
N PHE A 46 11.91 -5.23 14.28
CA PHE A 46 12.58 -5.52 13.00
C PHE A 46 13.64 -6.61 13.14
N VAL A 47 14.44 -6.57 14.21
CA VAL A 47 15.43 -7.61 14.53
C VAL A 47 14.73 -8.95 14.71
N VAL A 48 13.67 -9.02 15.51
CA VAL A 48 12.92 -10.26 15.73
C VAL A 48 12.32 -10.84 14.45
N ARG A 49 11.76 -9.99 13.56
CA ARG A 49 11.26 -10.44 12.25
C ARG A 49 12.38 -11.07 11.43
N TRP A 50 13.58 -10.49 11.47
CA TRP A 50 14.73 -11.01 10.76
C TRP A 50 15.18 -12.36 11.33
N GLU A 51 15.43 -12.43 12.63
CA GLU A 51 15.87 -13.65 13.32
C GLU A 51 14.86 -14.80 13.16
N ALA A 52 13.57 -14.51 13.22
CA ALA A 52 12.53 -15.52 13.04
C ALA A 52 12.46 -16.06 11.61
N LEU A 53 13.00 -15.34 10.63
CA LEU A 53 12.96 -15.66 9.20
C LEU A 53 14.30 -16.17 8.67
N SER A 54 15.43 -15.95 9.34
CA SER A 54 16.75 -16.43 8.95
C SER A 54 17.17 -17.65 9.75
N GLU A 55 17.09 -18.86 9.18
CA GLU A 55 17.75 -20.03 9.81
C GLU A 55 19.26 -20.09 9.51
N GLU A 56 19.77 -19.42 8.48
CA GLU A 56 21.22 -19.29 8.19
C GLU A 56 21.53 -17.93 7.52
N ARG A 57 21.60 -16.84 8.28
CA ARG A 57 22.23 -15.59 7.80
C ARG A 57 23.09 -15.00 8.91
N LEU A 58 24.26 -15.60 9.09
CA LEU A 58 25.35 -15.10 9.92
C LEU A 58 26.35 -14.32 9.05
N ASP A 59 25.88 -13.40 8.19
CA ASP A 59 26.78 -12.42 7.57
C ASP A 59 26.66 -11.07 8.27
N LYS A 60 27.72 -10.78 9.02
CA LYS A 60 27.94 -9.62 9.88
C LYS A 60 28.38 -8.39 9.06
N GLU A 61 27.52 -7.89 8.18
CA GLU A 61 27.62 -6.52 7.65
C GLU A 61 26.29 -5.78 7.88
N LEU A 62 25.76 -5.92 9.10
CA LEU A 62 24.42 -5.51 9.54
C LEU A 62 24.21 -4.00 9.72
N GLU A 63 25.22 -3.15 9.54
CA GLU A 63 25.07 -1.70 9.76
C GLU A 63 24.54 -0.96 8.51
N THR A 64 24.78 -1.46 7.31
CA THR A 64 24.36 -0.80 6.05
C THR A 64 23.12 -1.42 5.40
N PHE A 65 22.76 -2.65 5.79
CA PHE A 65 21.59 -3.34 5.23
C PHE A 65 20.26 -3.05 5.95
N VAL A 66 20.27 -2.15 6.94
CA VAL A 66 19.04 -1.53 7.49
C VAL A 66 18.49 -0.46 6.53
N MET A 67 18.57 -0.75 5.23
CA MET A 67 17.59 -0.28 4.28
C MET A 67 16.25 -0.86 4.72
N ARG A 68 15.51 -0.07 5.52
CA ARG A 68 14.06 -0.16 5.64
C ARG A 68 13.55 -0.53 4.24
N ASP A 69 12.97 -1.72 4.09
CA ASP A 69 12.28 -2.11 2.86
C ASP A 69 11.42 -0.90 2.49
N LEU A 70 11.42 -0.39 1.26
CA LEU A 70 10.73 0.89 0.95
C LEU A 70 9.28 0.87 1.50
N ILE A 71 8.67 -0.31 1.49
CA ILE A 71 7.39 -0.65 2.11
C ILE A 71 7.29 -0.27 3.59
N ASP A 72 8.32 -0.51 4.40
CA ASP A 72 8.36 -0.13 5.81
C ASP A 72 8.34 1.40 6.02
N GLN A 73 8.64 2.20 4.99
CA GLN A 73 8.56 3.67 5.01
C GLN A 73 7.24 4.20 4.43
N ILE A 74 6.43 3.36 3.81
CA ILE A 74 5.14 3.78 3.25
C ILE A 74 4.19 4.06 4.42
N ILE A 75 3.62 5.27 4.46
CA ILE A 75 2.75 5.76 5.53
C ILE A 75 1.49 4.90 5.75
N THR A 76 1.08 4.14 4.74
CA THR A 76 -0.07 3.21 4.77
C THR A 76 0.31 1.82 5.27
N THR A 77 1.59 1.54 5.48
CA THR A 77 2.04 0.27 6.07
C THR A 77 1.78 0.28 7.57
N VAL A 78 1.08 -0.75 8.04
CA VAL A 78 0.85 -0.99 9.45
C VAL A 78 1.87 -2.00 9.97
N GLN A 79 2.70 -1.55 10.90
CA GLN A 79 3.59 -2.41 11.67
C GLN A 79 2.83 -2.93 12.89
N LEU A 80 2.89 -4.24 13.16
CA LEU A 80 2.27 -4.87 14.33
C LEU A 80 3.33 -5.67 15.08
N GLY A 81 3.59 -5.28 16.33
CA GLY A 81 4.54 -5.95 17.21
C GLY A 81 3.87 -6.57 18.43
N ALA A 82 4.47 -7.64 18.94
CA ALA A 82 4.14 -8.26 20.21
C ALA A 82 5.31 -8.07 21.17
N PHE A 83 5.05 -7.54 22.36
CA PHE A 83 6.07 -7.12 23.32
C PHE A 83 5.79 -7.75 24.68
N ASP A 84 6.84 -8.03 25.45
CA ASP A 84 6.69 -8.41 26.83
C ASP A 84 6.45 -7.18 27.74
N LYS A 85 6.41 -7.40 29.06
CA LYS A 85 6.19 -6.32 30.04
C LYS A 85 7.38 -5.36 30.17
N SER A 86 8.56 -5.78 29.75
CA SER A 86 9.78 -4.96 29.77
C SER A 86 9.94 -4.10 28.52
N GLY A 87 9.15 -4.38 27.48
CA GLY A 87 9.21 -3.71 26.18
C GLY A 87 10.04 -4.46 25.15
N GLU A 88 10.51 -5.67 25.46
CA GLU A 88 11.26 -6.51 24.53
C GLU A 88 10.32 -7.11 23.47
N ALA A 89 10.70 -7.02 22.20
CA ALA A 89 9.93 -7.60 21.11
C ALA A 89 9.97 -9.14 21.15
N LEU A 90 8.81 -9.76 21.11
CA LEU A 90 8.61 -11.22 21.06
C LEU A 90 8.23 -11.71 19.66
N GLY A 91 7.70 -10.81 18.84
CA GLY A 91 7.25 -11.10 17.48
C GLY A 91 6.88 -9.83 16.73
N GLY A 92 6.83 -9.92 15.41
CA GLY A 92 6.44 -8.82 14.53
C GLY A 92 5.84 -9.30 13.21
N LEU A 93 5.01 -8.46 12.60
CA LEU A 93 4.56 -8.60 11.22
C LEU A 93 4.26 -7.21 10.65
N ARG A 94 3.97 -7.15 9.35
CA ARG A 94 3.41 -5.94 8.73
C ARG A 94 2.24 -6.25 7.82
N VAL A 95 1.31 -5.31 7.72
CA VAL A 95 0.16 -5.31 6.83
C VAL A 95 0.25 -4.09 5.92
N HIS A 96 0.16 -4.28 4.61
CA HIS A 96 0.36 -3.20 3.63
C HIS A 96 -0.34 -3.52 2.31
N PHE A 97 -0.61 -2.51 1.49
CA PHE A 97 -1.08 -2.74 0.13
C PHE A 97 0.04 -3.30 -0.74
N ALA A 98 -0.25 -4.39 -1.45
CA ALA A 98 0.66 -4.97 -2.42
C ALA A 98 -0.10 -5.84 -3.41
N ARG A 99 0.40 -5.92 -4.64
CA ARG A 99 -0.17 -6.83 -5.63
C ARG A 99 0.41 -8.23 -5.53
N ALA A 100 -0.47 -9.21 -5.66
CA ALA A 100 -0.08 -10.61 -5.76
C ALA A 100 0.43 -10.91 -7.18
N LYS A 101 1.72 -10.64 -7.45
CA LYS A 101 2.33 -10.80 -8.79
C LYS A 101 2.04 -12.16 -9.44
N LEU A 102 2.07 -13.23 -8.64
CA LEU A 102 1.83 -14.61 -9.09
C LEU A 102 0.35 -14.97 -9.26
N ILE A 103 -0.58 -14.08 -8.89
CA ILE A 103 -2.02 -14.25 -9.01
C ILE A 103 -2.52 -13.18 -9.97
N GLY A 104 -2.09 -13.28 -11.24
CA GLY A 104 -2.42 -12.33 -12.31
C GLY A 104 -2.16 -10.87 -11.96
N ASN A 105 -1.27 -10.64 -11.00
CA ASN A 105 -0.98 -9.32 -10.48
C ASN A 105 -2.26 -8.61 -10.03
N LEU A 106 -3.06 -9.22 -9.16
CA LEU A 106 -4.25 -8.58 -8.59
C LEU A 106 -3.89 -7.62 -7.43
N PRO A 107 -4.57 -6.47 -7.28
CA PRO A 107 -4.42 -5.61 -6.11
C PRO A 107 -5.00 -6.28 -4.87
N GLY A 108 -4.36 -6.05 -3.73
CA GLY A 108 -4.81 -6.59 -2.46
C GLY A 108 -4.00 -6.05 -1.28
N VAL A 109 -4.29 -6.60 -0.11
CA VAL A 109 -3.55 -6.35 1.12
C VAL A 109 -2.65 -7.54 1.41
N GLN A 110 -1.37 -7.30 1.62
CA GLN A 110 -0.40 -8.33 1.97
C GLN A 110 -0.08 -8.30 3.46
N ILE A 111 -0.21 -9.47 4.09
CA ILE A 111 0.39 -9.73 5.41
C ILE A 111 1.77 -10.35 5.16
N SER A 112 2.82 -9.74 5.70
CA SER A 112 4.19 -10.16 5.44
C SER A 112 5.09 -10.04 6.65
N ARG A 113 6.28 -10.66 6.54
CA ARG A 113 7.31 -10.67 7.58
C ARG A 113 6.79 -11.17 8.94
N VAL A 114 5.90 -12.16 8.91
CA VAL A 114 5.34 -12.76 10.13
C VAL A 114 6.43 -13.55 10.84
N GLY A 115 6.78 -13.14 12.06
CA GLY A 115 7.84 -13.76 12.85
C GLY A 115 7.54 -13.73 14.35
N VAL A 116 7.87 -14.81 15.04
CA VAL A 116 7.86 -14.93 16.51
C VAL A 116 9.16 -15.60 16.93
N LEU A 117 9.81 -15.05 17.96
CA LEU A 117 11.02 -15.61 18.55
C LEU A 117 10.85 -17.10 18.85
N ARG A 118 11.88 -17.90 18.53
CA ARG A 118 11.82 -19.36 18.66
C ARG A 118 11.46 -19.80 20.08
N SER A 119 12.05 -19.17 21.09
CA SER A 119 11.79 -19.39 22.52
C SER A 119 10.36 -19.05 22.95
N GLN A 120 9.62 -18.29 22.13
CA GLN A 120 8.28 -17.79 22.42
C GLN A 120 7.18 -18.49 21.60
N ARG A 121 7.56 -19.38 20.67
CA ARG A 121 6.60 -20.15 19.85
C ARG A 121 5.74 -21.08 20.73
N GLY A 122 4.51 -21.36 20.28
CA GLY A 122 3.56 -22.20 21.03
C GLY A 122 2.78 -21.48 22.13
N ARG A 123 3.17 -20.25 22.51
CA ARG A 123 2.47 -19.45 23.54
C ARG A 123 1.21 -18.72 23.05
N GLY A 124 0.80 -18.95 21.80
CA GLY A 124 -0.35 -18.28 21.17
C GLY A 124 -0.08 -16.88 20.62
N ILE A 125 1.16 -16.36 20.73
CA ILE A 125 1.53 -15.01 20.27
C ILE A 125 1.23 -14.80 18.78
N GLY A 126 1.72 -15.70 17.92
CA GLY A 126 1.48 -15.61 16.48
C GLY A 126 0.01 -15.68 16.12
N ARG A 127 -0.79 -16.49 16.85
CA ARG A 127 -2.24 -16.56 16.64
C ARG A 127 -2.90 -15.22 16.91
N GLN A 128 -2.54 -14.54 18.00
CA GLN A 128 -3.11 -13.22 18.30
C GLN A 128 -2.66 -12.15 17.32
N MET A 129 -1.38 -12.14 16.94
CA MET A 129 -0.90 -11.23 15.90
C MET A 129 -1.67 -11.41 14.59
N MET A 130 -1.89 -12.65 14.14
CA MET A 130 -2.64 -12.90 12.92
C MET A 130 -4.13 -12.51 13.02
N ARG A 131 -4.77 -12.65 14.19
CA ARG A 131 -6.15 -12.14 14.40
C ARG A 131 -6.22 -10.63 14.19
N LYS A 132 -5.31 -9.88 14.82
CA LYS A 132 -5.24 -8.41 14.64
C LYS A 132 -4.88 -8.05 13.20
N ALA A 133 -3.91 -8.74 12.61
CA ALA A 133 -3.49 -8.50 11.23
C ALA A 133 -4.61 -8.73 10.22
N MET A 134 -5.43 -9.78 10.40
CA MET A 134 -6.59 -10.01 9.54
C MET A 134 -7.63 -8.90 9.68
N SER A 135 -7.92 -8.43 10.90
CA SER A 135 -8.83 -7.29 11.07
C SER A 135 -8.29 -6.03 10.40
N ILE A 136 -7.01 -5.73 10.58
CA ILE A 136 -6.34 -4.59 9.93
C ILE A 136 -6.42 -4.74 8.41
N ALA A 137 -6.11 -5.93 7.88
CA ALA A 137 -6.12 -6.20 6.44
C ALA A 137 -7.53 -6.07 5.85
N THR A 138 -8.56 -6.55 6.54
CA THR A 138 -9.98 -6.39 6.14
C THR A 138 -10.38 -4.91 6.10
N SER A 139 -9.96 -4.11 7.08
CA SER A 139 -10.23 -2.67 7.12
C SER A 139 -9.51 -1.93 5.99
N MET A 140 -8.21 -2.19 5.80
CA MET A 140 -7.43 -1.64 4.68
C MET A 140 -8.05 -2.02 3.33
N ALA A 141 -8.44 -3.29 3.18
CA ALA A 141 -9.08 -3.78 1.96
C ALA A 141 -10.41 -3.05 1.69
N CYS A 142 -11.15 -2.73 2.75
CA CYS A 142 -12.38 -1.96 2.66
C CYS A 142 -12.16 -0.51 2.22
N GLU A 143 -11.17 0.17 2.82
CA GLU A 143 -10.86 1.57 2.50
C GLU A 143 -10.47 1.75 1.03
N GLU A 144 -9.71 0.81 0.46
CA GLU A 144 -9.24 0.86 -0.93
C GLU A 144 -10.13 0.07 -1.92
N ASN A 145 -11.29 -0.42 -1.48
CA ASN A 145 -12.21 -1.20 -2.30
C ASN A 145 -11.55 -2.39 -3.03
N VAL A 146 -10.63 -3.07 -2.34
CA VAL A 146 -10.00 -4.32 -2.81
C VAL A 146 -10.54 -5.51 -2.01
N ASN A 147 -10.56 -6.70 -2.60
CA ASN A 147 -11.08 -7.90 -1.91
C ASN A 147 -9.98 -8.90 -1.53
N LEU A 148 -8.84 -8.90 -2.22
CA LEU A 148 -7.78 -9.88 -2.02
C LEU A 148 -6.96 -9.56 -0.77
N ILE A 149 -6.80 -10.55 0.11
CA ILE A 149 -5.79 -10.54 1.18
C ILE A 149 -4.84 -11.70 0.88
N TRP A 150 -3.54 -11.49 0.95
CA TRP A 150 -2.60 -12.55 0.59
C TRP A 150 -1.33 -12.53 1.44
N LEU A 151 -0.64 -13.66 1.45
CA LEU A 151 0.66 -13.78 2.09
C LEU A 151 1.53 -14.80 1.36
N SER A 152 2.82 -14.76 1.64
CA SER A 152 3.78 -15.78 1.24
C SER A 152 4.11 -16.62 2.47
N GLY A 153 3.52 -17.82 2.53
CA GLY A 153 3.82 -18.80 3.56
C GLY A 153 5.17 -19.43 3.26
N ARG A 154 6.22 -18.96 3.95
CA ARG A 154 7.57 -19.54 3.82
C ARG A 154 7.55 -20.98 4.31
N VAL A 155 8.02 -21.87 3.45
CA VAL A 155 8.20 -23.29 3.71
C VAL A 155 9.69 -23.52 3.96
N LEU A 156 10.00 -23.95 5.18
CA LEU A 156 11.31 -24.48 5.53
C LEU A 156 11.36 -25.94 5.08
N ASP A 157 12.49 -26.43 4.58
CA ASP A 157 12.67 -27.71 3.89
C ASP A 157 12.51 -28.97 4.79
N THR A 158 11.47 -29.01 5.64
CA THR A 158 11.25 -30.05 6.65
C THR A 158 9.75 -30.26 6.97
N GLN A 159 9.47 -31.27 7.81
CA GLN A 159 8.17 -31.75 8.32
C GLN A 159 7.23 -30.66 8.90
N ASP A 160 7.70 -29.42 9.10
CA ASP A 160 6.93 -28.30 9.63
C ASP A 160 6.15 -27.49 8.56
N THR A 161 6.34 -27.77 7.26
CA THR A 161 5.64 -27.11 6.14
C THR A 161 4.13 -27.04 6.35
N ASP A 162 3.51 -28.20 6.55
CA ASP A 162 2.06 -28.29 6.67
C ASP A 162 1.55 -27.63 7.95
N ARG A 163 2.38 -27.59 9.00
CA ARG A 163 2.01 -26.92 10.25
C ARG A 163 1.88 -25.42 10.05
N ILE A 164 2.81 -24.81 9.29
CA ILE A 164 2.79 -23.37 8.98
C ILE A 164 1.59 -23.06 8.08
N LEU A 165 1.35 -23.86 7.04
CA LEU A 165 0.24 -23.65 6.13
C LEU A 165 -1.12 -23.84 6.81
N ARG A 166 -1.29 -24.89 7.65
CA ARG A 166 -2.49 -25.08 8.49
C ARG A 166 -2.71 -23.94 9.47
N PHE A 167 -1.63 -23.32 9.97
CA PHE A 167 -1.76 -22.16 10.83
C PHE A 167 -2.45 -21.00 10.09
N TYR A 168 -2.12 -20.76 8.81
CA TYR A 168 -2.78 -19.73 8.01
C TYR A 168 -4.20 -20.11 7.59
N GLU A 169 -4.49 -21.39 7.34
CA GLU A 169 -5.85 -21.86 7.02
C GLU A 169 -6.88 -21.53 8.12
N GLN A 170 -6.45 -21.51 9.39
CA GLN A 170 -7.29 -21.10 10.53
C GLN A 170 -7.80 -19.65 10.41
N PHE A 171 -7.21 -18.85 9.53
CA PHE A 171 -7.58 -17.45 9.28
C PHE A 171 -8.26 -17.25 7.91
N GLY A 172 -8.68 -18.33 7.26
CA GLY A 172 -9.39 -18.28 5.97
C GLY A 172 -8.46 -18.21 4.74
N PHE A 173 -7.14 -18.33 4.92
CA PHE A 173 -6.23 -18.44 3.79
C PHE A 173 -6.33 -19.82 3.14
N GLN A 174 -6.42 -19.84 1.82
CA GLN A 174 -6.33 -21.04 0.99
C GLN A 174 -5.00 -21.06 0.25
N LYS A 175 -4.33 -22.22 0.24
CA LYS A 175 -3.10 -22.44 -0.53
C LYS A 175 -3.42 -22.40 -2.03
N THR A 176 -2.53 -21.81 -2.82
CA THR A 176 -2.54 -21.92 -4.28
C THR A 176 -1.42 -22.84 -4.77
N ASN A 177 -1.50 -23.30 -6.01
CA ASN A 177 -0.38 -23.98 -6.69
C ASN A 177 0.76 -23.03 -7.13
N ARG A 178 0.71 -21.75 -6.74
CA ARG A 178 1.73 -20.75 -7.07
C ARG A 178 2.68 -20.55 -5.90
N TYR A 179 3.97 -20.48 -6.19
CA TYR A 179 5.02 -20.26 -5.20
C TYR A 179 6.16 -19.43 -5.78
N THR A 180 6.96 -18.83 -4.91
CA THR A 180 8.28 -18.31 -5.25
C THR A 180 9.35 -19.15 -4.56
N GLU A 181 10.49 -19.30 -5.19
CA GLU A 181 11.66 -19.90 -4.55
C GLU A 181 12.62 -18.77 -4.13
N THR A 182 13.16 -18.83 -2.93
CA THR A 182 14.15 -17.87 -2.45
C THR A 182 15.19 -18.62 -1.63
N ALA A 183 16.42 -18.67 -2.15
CA ALA A 183 17.54 -19.38 -1.51
C ALA A 183 17.21 -20.85 -1.18
N GLY A 184 16.62 -21.58 -2.13
CA GLY A 184 16.21 -22.98 -1.95
C GLY A 184 14.94 -23.19 -1.13
N LEU A 185 14.35 -22.13 -0.57
CA LEU A 185 13.12 -22.22 0.21
C LEU A 185 11.89 -21.86 -0.63
N MET A 186 10.89 -22.72 -0.60
CA MET A 186 9.61 -22.52 -1.25
C MET A 186 8.76 -21.53 -0.44
N ASN A 187 8.13 -20.57 -1.08
CA ASN A 187 7.22 -19.62 -0.45
C ASN A 187 5.88 -19.72 -1.16
N ASN A 188 4.96 -20.49 -0.57
CA ASN A 188 3.63 -20.71 -1.13
C ASN A 188 2.80 -19.43 -1.06
N ILE A 189 2.14 -19.08 -2.15
CA ILE A 189 1.17 -18.00 -2.15
C ILE A 189 -0.13 -18.53 -1.58
N MET A 190 -0.58 -17.92 -0.49
CA MET A 190 -1.88 -18.19 0.11
C MET A 190 -2.75 -16.95 -0.01
N VAL A 191 -4.03 -17.17 -0.29
CA VAL A 191 -5.00 -16.11 -0.54
C VAL A 191 -6.21 -16.26 0.39
N ALA A 192 -6.67 -15.15 0.92
CA ALA A 192 -7.93 -14.98 1.61
C ALA A 192 -8.68 -13.83 0.93
N THR A 193 -9.94 -13.65 1.30
CA THR A 193 -10.78 -12.58 0.78
C THR A 193 -11.45 -11.83 1.92
N ARG A 194 -11.66 -10.52 1.74
CA ARG A 194 -12.47 -9.73 2.66
C ARG A 194 -13.90 -10.27 2.69
N GLU A 195 -14.44 -10.59 1.52
CA GLU A 195 -15.79 -11.08 1.30
C GLU A 195 -15.81 -12.22 0.27
N GLY A 196 -16.73 -13.18 0.46
CA GLY A 196 -16.85 -14.36 -0.40
C GLY A 196 -15.69 -15.34 -0.25
N SER A 197 -15.65 -16.36 -1.10
CA SER A 197 -14.55 -17.33 -1.12
C SER A 197 -13.42 -16.87 -2.05
N PRO A 198 -12.14 -17.23 -1.77
CA PRO A 198 -11.05 -16.96 -2.69
C PRO A 198 -11.25 -17.60 -4.07
N LEU A 199 -11.84 -18.79 -4.13
CA LEU A 199 -12.17 -19.48 -5.40
C LEU A 199 -13.11 -18.64 -6.27
N ASP A 200 -14.23 -18.18 -5.71
CA ASP A 200 -15.24 -17.42 -6.45
C ASP A 200 -14.70 -16.05 -6.86
N TYR A 201 -13.94 -15.40 -5.96
CA TYR A 201 -13.29 -14.14 -6.26
C TYR A 201 -12.34 -14.28 -7.46
N LEU A 202 -11.44 -15.25 -7.45
CA LEU A 202 -10.48 -15.40 -8.55
C LEU A 202 -11.18 -15.82 -9.86
N ARG A 203 -12.23 -16.65 -9.81
CA ARG A 203 -13.07 -16.95 -10.98
C ARG A 203 -13.73 -15.69 -11.54
N SER A 204 -14.25 -14.82 -10.68
CA SER A 204 -14.84 -13.52 -11.09
C SER A 204 -13.81 -12.59 -11.74
N LYS A 205 -12.51 -12.79 -11.47
CA LYS A 205 -11.41 -12.07 -12.12
C LYS A 205 -10.96 -12.72 -13.43
N GLY A 206 -11.62 -13.79 -13.87
CA GLY A 206 -11.38 -14.45 -15.16
C GLY A 206 -10.32 -15.55 -15.13
N PHE A 207 -9.85 -15.96 -13.95
CA PHE A 207 -8.91 -17.07 -13.84
C PHE A 207 -9.61 -18.41 -14.09
N GLN A 208 -8.93 -19.32 -14.78
CA GLN A 208 -9.34 -20.73 -14.84
C GLN A 208 -8.77 -21.45 -13.61
N ILE A 209 -9.64 -21.84 -12.67
CA ILE A 209 -9.26 -22.38 -11.37
C ILE A 209 -10.10 -23.60 -11.01
N GLU A 210 -9.39 -24.62 -10.55
CA GLU A 210 -9.96 -25.80 -9.90
C GLU A 210 -9.55 -25.86 -8.44
N GLN A 211 -10.38 -26.49 -7.63
CA GLN A 211 -10.09 -26.76 -6.24
C GLN A 211 -9.85 -28.27 -6.08
N ARG A 212 -8.68 -28.68 -5.58
CA ARG A 212 -8.29 -30.10 -5.45
C ARG A 212 -7.79 -30.39 -4.05
N HIS A 213 -8.12 -31.56 -3.51
CA HIS A 213 -7.44 -32.06 -2.32
C HIS A 213 -6.10 -32.69 -2.75
N GLU A 214 -5.00 -32.15 -2.26
CA GLU A 214 -3.66 -32.73 -2.41
C GLU A 214 -3.41 -33.75 -1.29
N GLU A 215 -2.46 -34.66 -1.48
CA GLU A 215 -1.99 -35.51 -0.38
C GLU A 215 -1.44 -34.64 0.74
N GLY A 216 -1.93 -34.86 1.94
CA GLY A 216 -1.50 -34.14 3.12
C GLY A 216 -2.66 -33.60 3.96
N PRO A 217 -2.32 -32.87 5.02
CA PRO A 217 -3.26 -32.45 6.07
C PRO A 217 -3.86 -31.06 5.84
N LEU A 218 -3.66 -30.47 4.66
CA LEU A 218 -4.20 -29.16 4.29
C LEU A 218 -5.60 -29.31 3.70
N GLY A 219 -6.35 -28.21 3.73
CA GLY A 219 -7.59 -28.10 3.00
C GLY A 219 -7.36 -28.11 1.48
N PRO A 220 -8.45 -28.03 0.70
CA PRO A 220 -8.35 -28.05 -0.75
C PRO A 220 -7.52 -26.88 -1.28
N VAL A 221 -6.59 -27.18 -2.18
CA VAL A 221 -5.67 -26.24 -2.84
C VAL A 221 -6.33 -25.65 -4.08
N LEU A 222 -6.11 -24.36 -4.31
CA LEU A 222 -6.53 -23.64 -5.51
C LEU A 222 -5.49 -23.84 -6.62
N HIS A 223 -5.82 -24.69 -7.59
CA HIS A 223 -5.02 -24.90 -8.79
C HIS A 223 -5.40 -23.87 -9.84
N ILE A 224 -4.55 -22.85 -9.98
CA ILE A 224 -4.65 -21.87 -11.05
C ILE A 224 -4.08 -22.51 -12.30
N LEU A 225 -4.96 -22.78 -13.26
CA LEU A 225 -4.63 -23.42 -14.54
C LEU A 225 -4.14 -22.38 -15.56
N SER A 226 -4.77 -21.21 -15.57
CA SER A 226 -4.32 -20.05 -16.35
C SER A 226 -4.67 -18.73 -15.66
N ASP A 227 -3.85 -17.72 -15.93
CA ASP A 227 -4.18 -16.33 -15.63
C ASP A 227 -5.39 -15.88 -16.52
N PRO A 228 -6.03 -14.73 -16.24
CA PRO A 228 -7.06 -14.18 -17.11
C PRO A 228 -6.50 -13.93 -18.52
N ILE A 229 -7.32 -14.21 -19.54
CA ILE A 229 -6.92 -14.12 -20.96
C ILE A 229 -6.47 -12.69 -21.34
N ASP A 230 -7.01 -11.66 -20.66
CA ASP A 230 -6.72 -10.23 -20.90
C ASP A 230 -5.72 -9.63 -19.88
N LYS A 231 -4.61 -10.31 -19.60
CA LYS A 231 -3.52 -9.71 -18.83
C LYS A 231 -2.86 -8.59 -19.65
N LYS A 232 -3.36 -7.36 -19.53
CA LYS A 232 -2.75 -6.19 -20.18
C LYS A 232 -1.49 -5.79 -19.42
N ASP A 233 -0.37 -6.42 -19.76
CA ASP A 233 0.96 -5.99 -19.30
C ASP A 233 1.33 -4.59 -19.86
N ILE A 234 0.67 -4.17 -20.95
CA ILE A 234 0.80 -2.86 -21.57
C ILE A 234 -0.50 -2.08 -21.39
N ILE A 235 -0.41 -0.94 -20.70
CA ILE A 235 -1.54 -0.02 -20.49
C ILE A 235 -1.22 1.26 -21.23
N ILE A 236 -2.08 1.60 -22.18
CA ILE A 236 -1.96 2.80 -23.00
C ILE A 236 -3.19 3.66 -22.73
N ALA A 237 -2.94 4.90 -22.32
CA ALA A 237 -3.94 5.95 -22.28
C ALA A 237 -3.59 7.01 -23.32
N ASN A 238 -4.60 7.54 -24.00
CA ASN A 238 -4.43 8.57 -25.00
C ASN A 238 -5.26 9.79 -24.62
N ALA A 239 -4.59 10.93 -24.43
CA ALA A 239 -5.23 12.17 -24.01
C ALA A 239 -6.36 12.63 -24.95
N ASN A 240 -6.31 12.27 -26.25
CA ASN A 240 -7.36 12.64 -27.20
C ASN A 240 -8.63 11.79 -27.05
N THR A 241 -8.56 10.64 -26.39
CA THR A 241 -9.70 9.74 -26.17
C THR A 241 -10.13 9.64 -24.72
N THR A 242 -9.29 10.07 -23.77
CA THR A 242 -9.63 10.16 -22.36
C THR A 242 -10.67 11.26 -22.15
N ALA A 243 -11.79 10.92 -21.51
CA ALA A 243 -12.84 11.87 -21.18
C ALA A 243 -12.31 12.93 -20.20
N PRO A 244 -12.55 14.23 -20.46
CA PRO A 244 -12.19 15.27 -19.52
C PRO A 244 -13.14 15.28 -18.32
N MET A 245 -12.61 15.62 -17.16
CA MET A 245 -13.35 16.06 -15.98
C MET A 245 -13.07 17.54 -15.74
N ILE A 246 -14.04 18.24 -15.16
CA ILE A 246 -13.89 19.65 -14.79
C ILE A 246 -13.46 19.70 -13.33
N GLY A 247 -12.27 20.23 -13.07
CA GLY A 247 -11.75 20.46 -11.73
C GLY A 247 -12.55 21.53 -10.98
N GLU A 248 -12.34 21.64 -9.66
CA GLU A 248 -13.04 22.63 -8.83
C GLU A 248 -12.79 24.08 -9.28
N SER A 249 -11.62 24.35 -9.87
CA SER A 249 -11.24 25.62 -10.53
C SER A 249 -11.92 25.88 -11.87
N GLY A 250 -12.71 24.93 -12.38
CA GLY A 250 -13.25 24.99 -13.75
C GLY A 250 -12.22 24.65 -14.83
N THR A 251 -11.04 24.15 -14.45
CA THR A 251 -10.00 23.68 -15.37
C THR A 251 -10.36 22.30 -15.92
N GLU A 252 -9.86 22.00 -17.11
CA GLU A 252 -10.15 20.73 -17.77
C GLU A 252 -9.02 19.74 -17.48
N ILE A 253 -9.32 18.66 -16.77
CA ILE A 253 -8.36 17.64 -16.36
C ILE A 253 -8.68 16.34 -17.10
N ARG A 254 -7.65 15.69 -17.65
CA ARG A 254 -7.73 14.32 -18.18
C ARG A 254 -6.75 13.45 -17.41
N GLU A 255 -7.27 12.63 -16.52
CA GLU A 255 -6.45 11.63 -15.84
C GLU A 255 -6.06 10.55 -16.85
N LEU A 256 -4.80 10.53 -17.25
CA LEU A 256 -4.31 9.59 -18.27
C LEU A 256 -4.07 8.23 -17.64
N LEU A 257 -3.33 8.20 -16.53
CA LEU A 257 -3.06 6.99 -15.78
C LEU A 257 -3.08 7.31 -14.30
N ASN A 258 -4.00 6.70 -13.56
CA ASN A 258 -3.88 6.57 -12.12
C ASN A 258 -3.40 5.16 -11.80
N THR A 259 -2.17 5.04 -11.32
CA THR A 259 -1.62 3.71 -11.12
C THR A 259 -2.13 3.02 -9.86
N THR A 260 -3.00 3.67 -9.06
CA THR A 260 -3.82 3.02 -8.02
C THR A 260 -4.91 2.15 -8.65
N GLU A 261 -5.56 2.62 -9.72
CA GLU A 261 -6.59 1.83 -10.45
C GLU A 261 -5.98 0.62 -11.17
N ILE A 262 -4.74 0.81 -11.63
CA ILE A 262 -3.88 -0.23 -12.21
C ILE A 262 -3.19 -1.05 -11.10
N GLY A 263 -3.18 -0.50 -9.89
CA GLY A 263 -2.53 -0.83 -8.61
C GLY A 263 -1.07 -1.30 -8.61
N GLN A 264 -0.28 -1.03 -9.66
CA GLN A 264 1.16 -1.37 -9.73
C GLN A 264 2.11 -0.18 -9.69
N GLY A 265 1.62 1.04 -9.87
CA GLY A 265 2.51 2.17 -10.04
C GLY A 265 2.62 3.02 -8.78
N ARG A 266 3.63 3.87 -8.81
CA ARG A 266 3.98 4.79 -7.72
C ARG A 266 3.60 6.22 -8.05
N MET A 267 2.82 6.43 -9.12
CA MET A 267 2.50 7.75 -9.62
C MET A 267 1.18 7.80 -10.38
N SER A 268 0.62 8.99 -10.54
CA SER A 268 -0.39 9.23 -11.57
C SER A 268 0.07 10.33 -12.50
N LEU A 269 -0.53 10.34 -13.69
CA LEU A 269 -0.26 11.31 -14.73
C LEU A 269 -1.59 11.85 -15.25
N ALA A 270 -1.74 13.17 -15.21
CA ALA A 270 -2.88 13.87 -15.77
C ALA A 270 -2.41 14.94 -16.77
N LEU A 271 -3.24 15.22 -17.76
CA LEU A 271 -3.12 16.38 -18.62
C LEU A 271 -4.13 17.42 -18.15
N GLU A 272 -3.69 18.63 -17.83
CA GLU A 272 -4.58 19.72 -17.43
C GLU A 272 -4.51 20.88 -18.44
N THR A 273 -5.65 21.50 -18.70
CA THR A 273 -5.80 22.64 -19.60
C THR A 273 -6.51 23.80 -18.90
N LEU A 274 -5.84 24.95 -18.88
CA LEU A 274 -6.36 26.23 -18.40
C LEU A 274 -6.65 27.13 -19.61
N LYS A 275 -7.90 27.58 -19.74
CA LYS A 275 -8.29 28.62 -20.71
C LYS A 275 -7.71 29.99 -20.32
N PRO A 276 -7.65 30.96 -21.25
CA PRO A 276 -7.18 32.31 -20.94
C PRO A 276 -7.89 32.90 -19.71
N GLY A 277 -7.11 33.41 -18.75
CA GLY A 277 -7.63 33.98 -17.49
C GLY A 277 -8.06 32.95 -16.43
N GLN A 278 -8.02 31.65 -16.72
CA GLN A 278 -8.21 30.61 -15.70
C GLN A 278 -6.96 30.42 -14.84
N HIS A 279 -7.17 29.87 -13.66
CA HIS A 279 -6.12 29.45 -12.73
C HIS A 279 -6.59 28.20 -11.99
N THR A 280 -5.65 27.40 -11.48
CA THR A 280 -5.96 26.33 -10.53
C THR A 280 -6.36 26.93 -9.18
N LEU A 281 -7.13 26.22 -8.35
CA LEU A 281 -7.35 26.70 -6.98
C LEU A 281 -6.05 26.53 -6.19
N ALA A 282 -5.75 27.48 -5.30
CA ALA A 282 -4.61 27.35 -4.40
C ALA A 282 -4.79 26.11 -3.51
N HIS A 283 -3.84 25.18 -3.55
CA HIS A 283 -3.93 23.93 -2.79
C HIS A 283 -2.56 23.40 -2.39
N TRP A 284 -2.53 22.34 -1.58
CA TRP A 284 -1.30 21.67 -1.18
C TRP A 284 -1.53 20.18 -0.89
N HIS A 285 -0.42 19.46 -0.78
CA HIS A 285 -0.36 18.01 -0.59
C HIS A 285 0.45 17.61 0.65
N ASP A 286 -0.06 16.69 1.48
CA ASP A 286 0.64 16.18 2.67
C ASP A 286 1.78 15.22 2.28
N HIS A 287 1.49 14.30 1.36
CA HIS A 287 2.34 13.15 1.07
C HIS A 287 2.67 12.99 -0.42
N ILE A 288 1.99 13.73 -1.28
CA ILE A 288 2.20 13.71 -2.72
C ILE A 288 3.19 14.79 -3.16
N GLU A 289 4.33 14.37 -3.73
CA GLU A 289 5.19 15.25 -4.52
C GLU A 289 4.60 15.42 -5.92
N GLU A 290 4.65 16.64 -6.45
CA GLU A 290 4.02 16.99 -7.72
C GLU A 290 5.01 17.71 -8.64
N ILE A 291 4.98 17.35 -9.93
CA ILE A 291 5.77 17.99 -10.97
C ILE A 291 4.85 18.42 -12.11
N TYR A 292 4.97 19.69 -12.49
CA TYR A 292 4.39 20.20 -13.73
C TYR A 292 5.42 20.19 -14.84
N TYR A 293 4.99 19.78 -16.03
CA TYR A 293 5.71 20.03 -17.28
C TYR A 293 4.80 20.80 -18.23
N ILE A 294 5.16 22.04 -18.55
CA ILE A 294 4.34 22.90 -19.40
C ILE A 294 4.53 22.47 -20.86
N ILE A 295 3.47 21.96 -21.48
CA ILE A 295 3.50 21.52 -22.89
C ILE A 295 3.30 22.70 -23.82
N LYS A 296 2.38 23.61 -23.47
CA LYS A 296 1.95 24.72 -24.34
C LYS A 296 1.52 25.91 -23.52
N GLY A 297 1.78 27.11 -24.02
CA GLY A 297 1.32 28.37 -23.42
C GLY A 297 2.33 28.95 -22.46
N GLN A 298 1.88 29.92 -21.69
CA GLN A 298 2.64 30.59 -20.64
C GLN A 298 1.72 30.87 -19.45
N GLY A 299 2.31 30.95 -18.28
CA GLY A 299 1.59 31.17 -17.05
C GLY A 299 2.46 31.81 -15.97
N HIS A 300 1.85 31.99 -14.82
CA HIS A 300 2.50 32.45 -13.61
C HIS A 300 2.23 31.43 -12.51
N ILE A 301 3.28 30.85 -11.92
CA ILE A 301 3.14 29.88 -10.85
C ILE A 301 3.55 30.51 -9.52
N GLU A 302 2.73 30.29 -8.50
CA GLU A 302 2.99 30.68 -7.13
C GLU A 302 3.17 29.41 -6.30
N ILE A 303 4.25 29.33 -5.50
CA ILE A 303 4.54 28.23 -4.58
C ILE A 303 5.07 28.83 -3.27
N GLY A 304 4.28 28.74 -2.20
CA GLY A 304 4.59 29.37 -0.92
C GLY A 304 4.67 30.90 -1.05
N ASP A 305 5.83 31.47 -0.77
CA ASP A 305 6.13 32.91 -0.88
C ASP A 305 6.83 33.29 -2.20
N GLN A 306 7.01 32.33 -3.11
CA GLN A 306 7.71 32.52 -4.37
C GLN A 306 6.74 32.51 -5.54
N ALA A 307 7.02 33.37 -6.52
CA ALA A 307 6.27 33.43 -7.77
C ALA A 307 7.21 33.54 -8.97
N ARG A 308 6.92 32.83 -10.06
CA ARG A 308 7.72 32.79 -11.29
C ARG A 308 6.83 32.66 -12.51
N ASP A 309 7.24 33.28 -13.61
CA ASP A 309 6.64 33.00 -14.91
C ASP A 309 7.14 31.64 -15.43
N VAL A 310 6.25 30.92 -16.13
CA VAL A 310 6.53 29.63 -16.74
C VAL A 310 6.03 29.61 -18.18
N GLN A 311 6.68 28.85 -19.03
CA GLN A 311 6.33 28.70 -20.44
C GLN A 311 6.54 27.26 -20.91
N ALA A 312 6.07 26.97 -22.13
CA ALA A 312 6.27 25.67 -22.77
C ALA A 312 7.73 25.21 -22.71
N GLY A 313 7.96 23.99 -22.24
CA GLY A 313 9.27 23.39 -22.03
C GLY A 313 9.78 23.46 -20.59
N ASP A 314 9.19 24.29 -19.73
CA ASP A 314 9.58 24.38 -18.33
C ASP A 314 9.02 23.20 -17.50
N ALA A 315 9.83 22.75 -16.54
CA ALA A 315 9.42 21.81 -15.51
C ALA A 315 9.44 22.50 -14.13
N VAL A 316 8.40 22.29 -13.33
CA VAL A 316 8.27 22.88 -11.99
C VAL A 316 8.08 21.78 -10.96
N LEU A 317 8.96 21.71 -9.98
CA LEU A 317 8.79 20.86 -8.81
C LEU A 317 7.97 21.61 -7.74
N ILE A 318 6.92 20.98 -7.27
CA ILE A 318 6.08 21.45 -6.17
C ILE A 318 6.38 20.57 -4.94
N PRO A 319 7.03 21.12 -3.90
CA PRO A 319 7.36 20.35 -2.71
C PRO A 319 6.13 20.02 -1.85
N LEU A 320 6.25 18.98 -1.03
CA LEU A 320 5.26 18.64 0.00
C LEU A 320 4.94 19.85 0.90
N ASN A 321 3.69 19.93 1.33
CA ASN A 321 3.19 20.94 2.27
C ASN A 321 3.40 22.39 1.78
N ARG A 322 3.52 22.60 0.47
CA ARG A 322 3.58 23.94 -0.13
C ARG A 322 2.29 24.25 -0.88
N VAL A 323 1.67 25.35 -0.46
CA VAL A 323 0.55 25.95 -1.17
C VAL A 323 1.02 26.40 -2.53
N HIS A 324 0.31 26.01 -3.58
CA HIS A 324 0.65 26.38 -4.94
C HIS A 324 -0.58 26.64 -5.81
N CYS A 325 -0.39 27.47 -6.82
CA CYS A 325 -1.42 27.93 -7.76
C CYS A 325 -0.77 28.26 -9.11
N LEU A 326 -1.44 27.93 -10.22
CA LEU A 326 -0.97 28.23 -11.57
C LEU A 326 -2.00 29.07 -12.31
N TYR A 327 -1.59 30.23 -12.80
CA TYR A 327 -2.40 31.17 -13.56
C TYR A 327 -2.05 31.12 -15.04
N ASN A 328 -3.04 31.04 -15.92
CA ASN A 328 -2.85 31.28 -17.35
C ASN A 328 -2.82 32.78 -17.64
N THR A 329 -1.63 33.31 -17.94
CA THR A 329 -1.39 34.72 -18.27
C THR A 329 -1.39 35.01 -19.77
N GLY A 330 -1.54 33.98 -20.60
CA GLY A 330 -1.56 34.09 -22.05
C GLY A 330 -2.96 34.32 -22.65
N ASN A 331 -2.98 34.58 -23.96
CA ASN A 331 -4.20 34.74 -24.75
C ASN A 331 -4.73 33.42 -25.35
N GLY A 332 -4.07 32.30 -25.07
CA GLY A 332 -4.47 30.96 -25.53
C GLY A 332 -4.38 29.94 -24.40
N ASP A 333 -4.73 28.69 -24.70
CA ASP A 333 -4.70 27.60 -23.72
C ASP A 333 -3.28 27.37 -23.16
N LEU A 334 -3.19 27.27 -21.84
CA LEU A 334 -2.05 26.76 -21.10
C LEU A 334 -2.31 25.27 -20.84
N VAL A 335 -1.40 24.41 -21.29
CA VAL A 335 -1.53 22.94 -21.18
C VAL A 335 -0.31 22.39 -20.46
N LEU A 336 -0.53 21.57 -19.44
CA LEU A 336 0.53 20.94 -18.66
C LEU A 336 0.29 19.44 -18.45
N LEU A 337 1.37 18.70 -18.23
CA LEU A 337 1.31 17.41 -17.54
C LEU A 337 1.51 17.64 -16.05
N CYS A 338 0.63 17.06 -15.25
CA CYS A 338 0.79 16.91 -13.82
C CYS A 338 1.18 15.45 -13.54
N ALA A 339 2.38 15.25 -13.01
CA ALA A 339 2.86 13.96 -12.54
C ALA A 339 3.01 14.01 -11.02
N VAL A 340 2.43 13.04 -10.33
CA VAL A 340 2.46 13.00 -8.86
C VAL A 340 2.93 11.66 -8.34
N SER A 341 3.65 11.66 -7.21
CA SER A 341 4.06 10.45 -6.49
C SER A 341 3.91 10.63 -4.97
N PRO A 342 3.22 9.73 -4.26
CA PRO A 342 2.40 8.59 -4.73
C PRO A 342 1.28 9.00 -5.70
N PRO A 343 0.55 8.04 -6.32
CA PRO A 343 -0.55 8.39 -7.21
C PRO A 343 -1.61 9.26 -6.52
N TRP A 344 -2.24 10.16 -7.27
CA TRP A 344 -3.23 11.08 -6.73
C TRP A 344 -4.37 10.36 -6.02
N TYR A 345 -4.74 10.87 -4.84
CA TYR A 345 -5.93 10.46 -4.12
C TYR A 345 -6.58 11.67 -3.42
N PRO A 346 -7.93 11.74 -3.35
CA PRO A 346 -8.63 12.96 -2.92
C PRO A 346 -8.29 13.44 -1.50
N LYS A 347 -7.93 12.52 -0.59
CA LYS A 347 -7.67 12.87 0.82
C LYS A 347 -6.36 13.61 1.04
N ASP A 348 -5.43 13.58 0.07
CA ASP A 348 -4.16 14.31 0.15
C ASP A 348 -4.25 15.72 -0.43
N HIS A 349 -5.38 16.10 -1.05
CA HIS A 349 -5.51 17.36 -1.77
C HIS A 349 -6.30 18.36 -0.92
N HIS A 350 -5.64 19.45 -0.50
CA HIS A 350 -6.21 20.44 0.41
C HIS A 350 -6.39 21.79 -0.26
N THR A 351 -7.60 22.06 -0.73
CA THR A 351 -7.95 23.34 -1.37
C THR A 351 -8.13 24.48 -0.36
N ILE A 352 -7.51 25.62 -0.63
CA ILE A 352 -7.74 26.87 0.10
C ILE A 352 -8.92 27.60 -0.56
N LYS A 353 -10.03 27.69 0.17
CA LYS A 353 -11.17 28.50 -0.26
C LYS A 353 -10.88 29.96 0.02
N GLU A 354 -10.88 30.80 -1.01
CA GLU A 354 -10.87 32.25 -0.82
C GLU A 354 -12.14 32.67 -0.06
N ASN A 355 -11.96 33.33 1.10
CA ASN A 355 -13.08 33.96 1.78
C ASN A 355 -13.54 35.14 0.92
N LYS A 356 -14.68 35.00 0.24
CA LYS A 356 -15.40 36.12 -0.37
C LYS A 356 -16.04 37.02 0.67
#